data_AF-A0AAW0C5P9-F1
#
_entry.id   AF-A0AAW0C5P9-F1
#
_cell.length_a   1.000
_cell.length_b   1.000
_cell.length_c   1.000
_cell.angle_alpha   90.00
_cell.angle_beta   90.00
_cell.angle_gamma   90.00
#
_symmetry.space_group_name_H-M   'P 1'
#
loop_
_entity.id
_entity.type
_entity.pdbx_description
1 polymer ?
#
loop_
_entity_poly.entity_id
_entity_poly.type
_entity_poly.pdbx_seq_one_letter_code
_entity_poly.pdbx_strand_id
1 'polypeptide(L)'
;DEFRTWWNNHRVRFQHDKNMPSGHIPAHAFEHPTHFAGVRVDCRIRVPQAAVDELLEYLTEDVGPRDSHLRWPGLTLELEQTVQTVWEDIGSPKISMESAWGVFRMISDVLDNYKIIIDTVVAKLNALP
;
A
#
# COMPACT_ATOMS: atom_id res chain seq x y z
N ASP A 1 -19.63 -13.66 -23.02
CA ASP A 1 -19.48 -12.51 -23.95
C ASP A 1 -20.75 -11.76 -24.30
N GLU A 2 -21.91 -12.41 -24.39
CA GLU A 2 -23.19 -11.73 -24.65
C GLU A 2 -23.60 -10.75 -23.54
N PHE A 3 -23.51 -11.18 -22.28
CA PHE A 3 -23.79 -10.31 -21.12
C PHE A 3 -22.92 -9.06 -21.09
N ARG A 4 -21.61 -9.20 -21.35
CA ARG A 4 -20.68 -8.06 -21.41
C ARG A 4 -21.09 -7.07 -22.50
N THR A 5 -21.48 -7.57 -23.67
CA THR A 5 -21.90 -6.74 -24.81
C THR A 5 -23.20 -6.01 -24.50
N TRP A 6 -24.17 -6.71 -23.92
CA TRP A 6 -25.42 -6.09 -23.45
C TRP A 6 -25.15 -5.04 -22.36
N TRP A 7 -24.35 -5.37 -21.35
CA TRP A 7 -24.01 -4.48 -20.24
C TRP A 7 -23.33 -3.19 -20.72
N ASN A 8 -22.44 -3.28 -21.70
CA ASN A 8 -21.75 -2.10 -22.21
C ASN A 8 -22.62 -1.23 -23.12
N ASN A 9 -23.66 -1.79 -23.75
CA ASN A 9 -24.49 -1.11 -24.75
C ASN A 9 -25.90 -0.74 -24.27
N HIS A 10 -26.36 -1.22 -23.12
CA HIS A 10 -27.66 -0.83 -22.59
C HIS A 10 -27.64 0.62 -22.07
N ARG A 11 -28.77 1.29 -22.21
CA ARG A 11 -28.95 2.66 -21.72
C ARG A 11 -29.20 2.63 -20.21
N VAL A 12 -28.33 3.30 -19.45
CA VAL A 12 -28.52 3.46 -18.01
C VAL A 12 -29.63 4.47 -17.75
N ARG A 13 -30.42 4.28 -16.69
CA ARG A 13 -31.45 5.23 -16.25
C ARG A 13 -30.84 6.60 -15.95
N PHE A 14 -31.58 7.67 -16.25
CA PHE A 14 -31.20 9.02 -15.86
C PHE A 14 -31.40 9.24 -14.36
N GLN A 15 -30.39 9.83 -13.73
CA GLN A 15 -30.26 10.17 -12.32
C GLN A 15 -29.67 11.58 -12.26
N HIS A 16 -30.46 12.54 -11.79
CA HIS A 16 -30.14 13.97 -11.82
C HIS A 16 -28.96 14.33 -10.91
N ASP A 17 -28.87 13.70 -9.74
CA ASP A 17 -27.89 14.05 -8.70
C ASP A 17 -26.57 13.29 -8.82
N LYS A 18 -26.36 12.59 -9.94
CA LYS A 18 -25.17 11.77 -10.17
C LYS A 18 -24.03 12.64 -10.69
N ASN A 19 -22.88 12.59 -10.02
CA ASN A 19 -21.66 13.30 -10.44
C ASN A 19 -21.05 12.78 -11.77
N MET A 20 -21.44 11.59 -12.21
CA MET A 20 -20.95 10.94 -13.43
C MET A 20 -22.05 10.88 -14.49
N PRO A 21 -21.71 10.60 -15.76
CA PRO A 21 -22.69 10.50 -16.85
C PRO A 21 -23.87 9.60 -16.51
N SER A 22 -25.03 10.11 -16.86
CA SER A 22 -26.32 9.57 -16.47
C SER A 22 -27.24 9.56 -17.69
N GLY A 23 -28.07 8.54 -17.86
CA GLY A 23 -28.93 8.44 -19.05
C GLY A 23 -28.23 8.02 -20.36
N HIS A 24 -26.94 7.67 -20.30
CA HIS A 24 -26.10 7.31 -21.45
C HIS A 24 -25.69 5.83 -21.44
N ILE A 25 -25.20 5.37 -22.59
CA ILE A 25 -24.62 4.04 -22.77
C ILE A 25 -23.19 4.04 -22.19
N PRO A 26 -22.82 3.05 -21.36
CA PRO A 26 -21.48 2.98 -20.78
C PRO A 26 -20.36 3.02 -21.82
N ALA A 27 -20.48 2.25 -22.91
CA ALA A 27 -19.48 2.24 -24.01
C ALA A 27 -19.23 3.64 -24.58
N HIS A 28 -20.29 4.41 -24.82
CA HIS A 28 -20.18 5.77 -25.35
C HIS A 28 -19.44 6.72 -24.38
N ALA A 29 -19.60 6.54 -23.07
CA ALA A 29 -18.85 7.31 -22.08
C ALA A 29 -17.36 6.94 -22.04
N PHE A 30 -17.01 5.68 -22.31
CA PHE A 30 -15.64 5.21 -22.41
C PHE A 30 -14.96 5.62 -23.73
N GLU A 31 -15.70 5.61 -24.84
CA GLU A 31 -15.21 5.99 -26.17
C GLU A 31 -15.04 7.50 -26.32
N HIS A 32 -15.88 8.29 -25.65
CA HIS A 32 -15.89 9.74 -25.74
C HIS A 32 -15.85 10.43 -24.36
N PRO A 33 -14.83 10.16 -23.52
CA PRO A 33 -14.78 10.68 -22.15
C PRO A 33 -14.81 12.21 -22.09
N THR A 34 -14.32 12.89 -23.13
CA THR A 34 -14.31 14.36 -23.24
C THR A 34 -15.71 14.97 -23.35
N HIS A 35 -16.70 14.24 -23.89
CA HIS A 35 -18.09 14.69 -23.96
C HIS A 35 -18.78 14.72 -22.59
N PHE A 36 -18.18 14.06 -21.62
CA PHE A 36 -18.78 13.76 -20.32
C PHE A 36 -18.04 14.39 -19.15
N ALA A 37 -16.72 14.54 -19.25
CA ALA A 37 -15.86 15.08 -18.20
C ALA A 37 -15.24 16.47 -18.54
N GLY A 38 -15.58 17.07 -19.68
CA GLY A 38 -14.99 18.34 -20.13
C GLY A 38 -13.49 18.23 -20.50
N VAL A 39 -12.82 19.38 -20.65
CA VAL A 39 -11.44 19.52 -21.17
C VAL A 39 -10.36 19.02 -20.17
N ARG A 40 -10.72 18.71 -18.92
CA ARG A 40 -9.81 18.16 -17.91
C ARG A 40 -10.42 16.90 -17.30
N VAL A 41 -9.84 15.76 -17.63
CA VAL A 41 -10.27 14.40 -17.24
C VAL A 41 -9.95 14.17 -15.75
N ASP A 42 -10.78 14.73 -14.86
CA ASP A 42 -10.82 14.28 -13.47
C ASP A 42 -12.04 13.37 -13.27
N CYS A 43 -11.87 12.08 -13.60
CA CYS A 43 -12.89 11.05 -13.40
C CYS A 43 -12.93 10.52 -11.95
N ARG A 44 -12.27 11.19 -10.99
CA ARG A 44 -12.30 10.75 -9.59
C ARG A 44 -13.66 11.06 -9.00
N ILE A 45 -14.23 10.07 -8.30
CA ILE A 45 -15.39 10.29 -7.46
C ILE A 45 -14.87 10.93 -6.18
N ARG A 46 -15.28 12.17 -5.90
CA ARG A 46 -14.98 12.81 -4.62
C ARG A 46 -15.75 12.09 -3.53
N VAL A 47 -15.02 11.37 -2.68
CA VAL A 47 -15.56 10.80 -1.45
C VAL A 47 -15.57 11.92 -0.40
N PRO A 48 -16.71 12.22 0.24
CA PRO A 48 -16.75 13.19 1.33
C PRO A 48 -15.79 12.78 2.44
N GLN A 49 -14.95 13.71 2.90
CA GLN A 49 -13.96 13.41 3.95
C GLN A 49 -14.65 12.90 5.23
N ALA A 50 -15.81 13.47 5.59
CA ALA A 50 -16.60 13.00 6.72
C ALA A 50 -16.98 11.51 6.65
N ALA A 51 -17.28 10.98 5.46
CA ALA A 51 -17.58 9.56 5.29
C ALA A 51 -16.32 8.69 5.42
N VAL A 52 -15.16 9.22 5.04
CA VAL A 52 -13.87 8.54 5.28
C VAL A 52 -13.57 8.53 6.77
N ASP A 53 -13.75 9.65 7.46
CA ASP A 53 -13.48 9.79 8.89
C ASP A 53 -14.39 8.87 9.71
N GLU A 54 -15.70 8.85 9.42
CA GLU A 54 -16.67 7.95 10.05
C GLU A 54 -16.31 6.47 9.84
N LEU A 55 -15.91 6.10 8.62
CA LEU A 55 -15.48 4.73 8.32
C LEU A 55 -14.20 4.36 9.09
N LEU A 56 -13.24 5.29 9.19
CA LEU A 56 -12.00 5.06 9.94
C LEU A 56 -12.25 4.95 11.45
N GLU A 57 -13.17 5.74 12.00
CA GLU A 57 -13.61 5.65 13.38
C GLU A 57 -14.24 4.29 13.66
N TYR A 58 -15.21 3.88 12.84
CA TYR A 58 -15.84 2.57 12.92
C TYR A 58 -14.83 1.41 12.87
N LEU A 59 -13.88 1.45 11.93
CA LEU A 59 -12.83 0.44 11.82
C LEU A 59 -11.90 0.45 13.05
N THR A 60 -11.59 1.63 13.58
CA THR A 60 -10.75 1.75 14.76
C THR A 60 -11.42 1.16 16.00
N GLU A 61 -12.74 1.30 16.12
CA GLU A 61 -13.53 0.67 17.20
C GLU A 61 -13.61 -0.86 17.05
N ASP A 62 -13.78 -1.37 15.82
CA ASP A 62 -13.98 -2.79 15.56
C ASP A 62 -12.68 -3.62 15.65
N VAL A 63 -11.63 -3.17 14.95
CA VAL A 63 -10.38 -3.92 14.85
C VAL A 63 -9.20 -3.28 15.59
N GLY A 64 -9.33 -2.02 16.01
CA GLY A 64 -8.27 -1.28 16.69
C GLY A 64 -7.55 -0.27 15.77
N PRO A 65 -6.56 0.46 16.30
CA PRO A 65 -5.92 1.56 15.58
C PRO A 65 -5.19 1.10 14.32
N ARG A 66 -5.17 1.94 13.29
CA ARG A 66 -4.46 1.68 12.02
C ARG A 66 -3.00 1.27 12.24
N ASP A 67 -2.30 1.91 13.17
CA ASP A 67 -0.88 1.68 13.41
C ASP A 67 -0.56 0.29 13.98
N SER A 68 -1.51 -0.37 14.66
CA SER A 68 -1.28 -1.75 15.11
C SER A 68 -1.27 -2.75 13.95
N HIS A 69 -1.96 -2.43 12.85
CA HIS A 69 -2.10 -3.29 11.67
C HIS A 69 -1.06 -3.02 10.59
N LEU A 70 -0.35 -1.90 10.67
CA LEU A 70 0.74 -1.57 9.76
C LEU A 70 2.10 -2.07 10.24
N ARG A 71 2.14 -2.68 11.44
CA ARG A 71 3.33 -3.35 11.93
C ARG A 71 3.47 -4.70 11.24
N TRP A 72 4.68 -5.01 10.80
CA TRP A 72 4.97 -6.32 10.23
C TRP A 72 4.78 -7.39 11.31
N PRO A 73 3.97 -8.45 11.06
CA PRO A 73 3.80 -9.53 12.02
C PRO A 73 5.16 -10.17 12.34
N GLY A 74 5.55 -10.15 13.61
CA GLY A 74 6.86 -10.67 14.06
C GLY A 74 8.00 -9.65 14.10
N LEU A 75 7.75 -8.36 13.82
CA LEU A 75 8.71 -7.30 14.12
C LEU A 75 8.80 -7.10 15.64
N THR A 76 9.83 -7.65 16.25
CA THR A 76 10.16 -7.43 17.66
C THR A 76 10.95 -6.13 17.82
N LEU A 77 10.89 -5.54 19.02
CA LEU A 77 11.71 -4.36 19.34
C LEU A 77 13.21 -4.61 19.13
N GLU A 78 13.66 -5.83 19.45
CA GLU A 78 15.05 -6.25 19.24
C GLU A 78 15.43 -6.28 17.76
N LEU A 79 14.55 -6.80 16.89
CA LEU A 79 14.78 -6.80 15.45
C LEU A 79 14.80 -5.38 14.89
N GLU A 80 13.88 -4.52 15.35
CA GLU A 80 13.84 -3.11 14.96
C GLU A 80 15.13 -2.37 15.33
N GLN A 81 15.63 -2.55 16.56
CA GLN A 81 16.90 -1.99 17.02
C GLN A 81 18.11 -2.53 16.24
N THR A 82 18.09 -3.82 15.91
CA THR A 82 19.17 -4.46 15.14
C THR A 82 19.20 -3.91 13.71
N VAL A 83 18.05 -3.83 13.04
CA VAL A 83 17.92 -3.24 11.71
C VAL A 83 18.32 -1.78 11.71
N GLN A 84 17.93 -1.01 12.73
CA GLN A 84 18.31 0.39 12.88
C GLN A 84 19.82 0.56 13.01
N THR A 85 20.47 -0.24 13.87
CA THR A 85 21.94 -0.24 14.01
C THR A 85 22.62 -0.55 12.67
N VAL A 86 22.16 -1.59 11.98
CA VAL A 86 22.71 -1.96 10.66
C VAL A 86 22.51 -0.85 9.63
N TRP A 87 21.36 -0.19 9.63
CA TRP A 87 21.09 0.93 8.74
C TRP A 87 22.00 2.13 9.00
N GLU A 88 22.30 2.41 10.27
CA GLU A 88 23.28 3.42 10.68
C GLU A 88 24.71 3.01 10.27
N ASP A 89 25.09 1.74 10.44
CA ASP A 89 26.40 1.21 10.07
C ASP A 89 26.69 1.29 8.57
N ILE A 90 25.67 1.10 7.72
CA ILE A 90 25.79 1.30 6.27
C ILE A 90 25.73 2.78 5.84
N GLY A 91 25.75 3.71 6.78
CA GLY A 91 25.80 5.16 6.54
C GLY A 91 24.45 5.81 6.29
N SER A 92 23.35 5.20 6.75
CA SER A 92 21.99 5.72 6.65
C SER A 92 21.61 6.22 5.24
N PRO A 93 21.73 5.37 4.20
CA PRO A 93 21.53 5.78 2.82
C PRO A 93 20.10 6.30 2.60
N LYS A 94 19.97 7.36 1.79
CA LYS A 94 18.68 7.96 1.48
C LYS A 94 17.79 6.98 0.72
N ILE A 95 16.60 6.74 1.26
CA ILE A 95 15.60 5.85 0.67
C ILE A 95 14.74 6.64 -0.32
N SER A 96 14.61 6.10 -1.53
CA SER A 96 13.73 6.55 -2.59
C SER A 96 13.16 5.32 -3.31
N MET A 97 12.18 5.50 -4.19
CA MET A 97 11.62 4.36 -4.96
C MET A 97 12.67 3.62 -5.78
N GLU A 98 13.70 4.32 -6.27
CA GLU A 98 14.78 3.74 -7.07
C GLU A 98 15.85 3.06 -6.21
N SER A 99 16.12 3.58 -5.00
CA SER A 99 17.17 3.08 -4.11
C SER A 99 16.68 2.07 -3.06
N ALA A 100 15.37 1.98 -2.80
CA ALA A 100 14.81 1.20 -1.70
C ALA A 100 15.24 -0.27 -1.73
N TRP A 101 15.19 -0.92 -2.89
CA TRP A 101 15.60 -2.33 -3.02
C TRP A 101 17.11 -2.53 -2.85
N GLY A 102 17.91 -1.54 -3.25
CA GLY A 102 19.36 -1.55 -3.02
C GLY A 102 19.69 -1.47 -1.53
N VAL A 103 19.08 -0.51 -0.83
CA VAL A 103 19.25 -0.34 0.62
C VAL A 103 18.77 -1.58 1.38
N PHE A 104 17.63 -2.16 0.98
CA PHE A 104 17.13 -3.40 1.57
C PHE A 104 18.14 -4.55 1.45
N ARG A 105 18.73 -4.75 0.26
CA ARG A 105 19.76 -5.79 0.07
C ARG A 105 21.00 -5.54 0.94
N MET A 106 21.46 -4.29 1.02
CA MET A 106 22.60 -3.95 1.88
C MET A 106 22.32 -4.30 3.35
N ILE A 107 21.13 -3.95 3.85
CA ILE A 107 20.72 -4.30 5.22
C ILE A 107 20.64 -5.82 5.39
N SER A 108 20.03 -6.53 4.44
CA SER A 108 19.89 -8.00 4.48
C SER A 108 21.24 -8.70 4.51
N ASP A 109 22.18 -8.30 3.65
CA ASP A 109 23.52 -8.89 3.57
C ASP A 109 24.27 -8.72 4.90
N VAL A 110 24.13 -7.55 5.54
CA VAL A 110 24.74 -7.29 6.84
C VAL A 110 24.05 -8.12 7.92
N LEU A 111 22.72 -8.16 7.98
CA LEU A 111 21.98 -8.95 8.97
C LEU A 111 22.31 -10.45 8.90
N ASP A 112 22.42 -11.02 7.69
CA ASP A 112 22.81 -12.42 7.51
C ASP A 112 24.23 -12.68 8.04
N ASN A 113 25.16 -11.75 7.81
CA ASN A 113 26.50 -11.82 8.39
C ASN A 113 26.48 -11.73 9.92
N TYR A 114 25.67 -10.83 10.51
CA TYR A 114 25.51 -10.73 11.96
C TYR A 114 25.01 -12.03 12.56
N LYS A 115 24.02 -12.67 11.93
CA LYS A 115 23.49 -13.95 12.38
C LYS A 115 24.55 -15.06 12.37
N ILE A 116 25.32 -15.17 11.28
CA ILE A 116 26.43 -16.13 11.17
C ILE A 116 27.48 -15.89 12.25
N ILE A 117 27.83 -14.63 12.53
CA ILE A 117 28.81 -14.27 13.56
C ILE A 117 28.30 -14.66 14.94
N ILE A 118 27.05 -14.32 15.27
CA ILE A 118 26.43 -14.64 16.56
C ILE A 118 26.37 -16.15 16.77
N ASP A 119 25.87 -16.90 15.79
CA ASP A 119 25.77 -18.37 15.89
C ASP A 119 27.16 -19.02 16.07
N THR A 120 28.18 -18.52 15.38
CA THR A 120 29.56 -19.00 15.50
C THR A 120 30.17 -18.70 16.87
N VAL A 121 29.92 -17.50 17.41
CA VAL A 121 30.42 -17.09 18.73
C VAL A 121 29.73 -17.88 19.84
N VAL A 122 28.40 -18.04 19.76
CA VAL A 122 27.62 -18.85 20.71
C VAL A 122 28.08 -20.31 20.69
N ALA A 123 28.29 -20.90 19.51
CA ALA A 123 28.81 -22.27 19.40
C ALA A 123 30.21 -22.42 20.02
N LYS A 124 31.10 -21.43 19.83
CA LYS A 124 32.43 -21.43 20.45
C LYS A 124 32.38 -21.24 21.96
N LEU A 125 31.50 -20.39 22.48
CA LEU A 125 31.30 -20.19 23.92
C LEU A 125 30.76 -21.45 24.60
N ASN A 126 29.79 -22.13 23.97
CA ASN A 126 29.23 -23.39 24.48
C ASN A 126 30.21 -24.58 24.41
N ALA A 127 31.28 -24.46 23.62
CA ALA A 127 32.33 -25.47 23.50
C ALA A 127 33.52 -25.23 24.45
N LEU A 128 33.52 -24.13 25.22
CA LEU A 128 34.49 -23.91 26.29
C LEU A 128 34.08 -24.72 27.53
N PRO A 129 35.03 -25.39 28.21
CA PRO A 129 34.77 -26.26 29.36
C PRO A 129 34.34 -25.50 30.62
#